data_AF-A0A8S0H7W4-F1
#
_entry.id   AF-A0A8S0H7W4-F1
#
_cell.length_a   1.000
_cell.length_b   1.000
_cell.length_c   1.000
_cell.angle_alpha   90.00
_cell.angle_beta   90.00
_cell.angle_gamma   90.00
#
_symmetry.space_group_name_H-M   'P 1'
#
loop_
_entity.id
_entity.type
_entity.pdbx_description
1 polymer ?
#
loop_
_entity_poly.entity_id
_entity_poly.type
_entity_poly.pdbx_seq_one_letter_code
_entity_poly.pdbx_strand_id
1 'polypeptide(L)'
;MERLYSLQGLRGAAVLGVVLFHMMSVEIKYSGGDILLPVMLNFFQLGVDLFFVISGFVMVIVSRGRFQKTVETQRFLFNRLSRIYPTYWLYFFITLGVYLWQPALVNSSHGGSNLWMSFLLLPNDRVLLVMVAWSLLFELWFYLMFTLFLFFKEKRLPLILLLWAVALVLFNLLQNWQDYSRR
;
A
#
# COMPACT_ATOMS: atom_id res chain seq x y z
N MET A 1 -2.31 26.33 7.82
CA MET A 1 -2.38 25.61 6.54
C MET A 1 -3.81 25.12 6.38
N GLU A 2 -4.51 25.60 5.37
CA GLU A 2 -5.85 25.09 5.04
C GLU A 2 -5.77 23.58 4.82
N ARG A 3 -6.66 22.83 5.47
CA ARG A 3 -6.81 21.40 5.18
C ARG A 3 -7.29 21.30 3.74
N LEU A 4 -6.53 20.61 2.90
CA LEU A 4 -6.93 20.31 1.51
C LEU A 4 -8.01 19.23 1.55
N TYR A 5 -9.23 19.61 1.93
CA TYR A 5 -10.38 18.71 2.08
C TYR A 5 -10.69 17.97 0.79
N SER A 6 -10.52 18.62 -0.36
CA SER A 6 -10.68 17.99 -1.68
C SER A 6 -9.75 16.78 -1.86
N LEU A 7 -8.48 16.87 -1.46
CA LEU A 7 -7.52 15.76 -1.55
C LEU A 7 -7.78 14.65 -0.52
N GLN A 8 -8.37 14.99 0.61
CA GLN A 8 -8.82 14.00 1.58
C GLN A 8 -10.04 13.24 1.05
N GLY A 9 -11.00 13.97 0.46
CA GLY A 9 -12.16 13.39 -0.20
C GLY A 9 -11.77 12.47 -1.35
N LEU A 10 -10.81 12.88 -2.19
CA LEU A 10 -10.35 12.06 -3.31
C LEU A 10 -9.66 10.76 -2.86
N ARG A 11 -8.90 10.80 -1.76
CA ARG A 11 -8.37 9.57 -1.14
C ARG A 11 -9.49 8.66 -0.61
N GLY A 12 -10.51 9.25 0.00
CA GLY A 12 -11.70 8.51 0.43
C GLY A 12 -12.39 7.81 -0.74
N ALA A 13 -12.62 8.54 -1.83
CA ALA A 13 -13.21 7.99 -3.05
C ALA A 13 -12.34 6.87 -3.66
N ALA A 14 -11.02 7.03 -3.71
CA ALA A 14 -10.10 6.01 -4.20
C ALA A 14 -10.18 4.72 -3.36
N VAL A 15 -10.17 4.84 -2.03
CA VAL A 15 -10.28 3.68 -1.12
C VAL A 15 -11.65 3.00 -1.26
N LEU A 16 -12.75 3.76 -1.37
CA LEU A 16 -14.07 3.19 -1.60
C LEU A 16 -14.15 2.42 -2.92
N GLY A 17 -13.53 2.94 -3.99
CA GLY A 17 -13.38 2.19 -5.25
C GLY A 17 -12.66 0.86 -5.03
N VAL A 18 -11.52 0.86 -4.33
CA VAL A 18 -10.77 -0.36 -4.02
C VAL A 18 -11.60 -1.35 -3.20
N VAL A 19 -12.44 -0.87 -2.27
CA VAL A 19 -13.38 -1.74 -1.53
C VAL A 19 -14.37 -2.40 -2.49
N LEU A 20 -14.99 -1.64 -3.39
CA LEU A 20 -15.90 -2.18 -4.40
C LEU A 20 -15.22 -3.22 -5.30
N PHE A 21 -13.97 -2.97 -5.69
CA PHE A 21 -13.17 -3.92 -6.44
C PHE A 21 -12.99 -5.26 -5.69
N HIS A 22 -12.64 -5.21 -4.39
CA HIS A 22 -12.48 -6.42 -3.58
C HIS A 22 -13.80 -7.16 -3.34
N MET A 23 -14.94 -6.45 -3.33
CA MET A 23 -16.25 -7.09 -3.20
C MET A 23 -16.57 -8.02 -4.38
N MET A 24 -16.05 -7.75 -5.58
CA MET A 24 -16.20 -8.67 -6.71
C MET A 24 -15.53 -10.02 -6.45
N SER A 25 -14.32 -10.03 -5.85
CA SER A 25 -13.66 -11.29 -5.49
C SER A 25 -14.46 -12.09 -4.45
N VAL A 26 -15.17 -11.40 -3.56
CA VAL A 26 -16.07 -12.02 -2.58
C VAL A 26 -17.30 -12.60 -3.29
N GLU A 27 -17.91 -11.85 -4.20
CA GLU A 27 -19.06 -12.31 -4.99
C GLU A 27 -18.73 -13.53 -5.84
N ILE A 28 -17.61 -13.52 -6.54
CA ILE A 28 -17.15 -14.69 -7.33
C ILE A 28 -17.01 -15.91 -6.42
N LYS A 29 -16.47 -15.73 -5.20
CA LYS A 29 -16.23 -16.83 -4.26
C LYS A 29 -17.51 -17.43 -3.67
N TYR A 30 -18.53 -16.61 -3.36
CA TYR A 30 -19.72 -17.06 -2.63
C TYR A 30 -21.00 -17.11 -3.45
N SER A 31 -21.05 -16.46 -4.61
CA SER A 31 -22.24 -16.35 -5.45
C SER A 31 -22.02 -16.80 -6.90
N GLY A 32 -20.80 -17.14 -7.29
CA GLY A 32 -20.48 -17.61 -8.65
C GLY A 32 -20.18 -16.51 -9.67
N GLY A 33 -20.29 -15.23 -9.29
CA GLY A 33 -19.88 -14.05 -10.08
C GLY A 33 -20.98 -13.41 -10.93
N ASP A 34 -20.83 -12.10 -11.21
CA ASP A 34 -21.67 -11.26 -12.10
C ASP A 34 -23.19 -11.26 -11.84
N ILE A 35 -23.62 -11.50 -10.61
CA ILE A 35 -25.03 -11.46 -10.19
C ILE A 35 -25.41 -10.08 -9.64
N LEU A 36 -24.52 -9.45 -8.87
CA LEU A 36 -24.75 -8.23 -8.11
C LEU A 36 -23.83 -7.09 -8.53
N LEU A 37 -22.55 -7.38 -8.79
CA LEU A 37 -21.56 -6.36 -9.15
C LEU A 37 -21.14 -6.47 -10.62
N PRO A 38 -21.15 -5.37 -11.38
CA PRO A 38 -20.76 -5.40 -12.78
C PRO A 38 -19.23 -5.49 -12.95
N VAL A 39 -18.79 -6.21 -13.99
CA VAL A 39 -17.38 -6.34 -14.41
C VAL A 39 -16.65 -5.00 -14.54
N MET A 40 -17.36 -3.90 -14.86
CA MET A 40 -16.78 -2.56 -14.97
C MET A 40 -16.11 -2.07 -13.68
N LEU A 41 -16.45 -2.64 -12.51
CA LEU A 41 -15.79 -2.31 -11.25
C LEU A 41 -14.33 -2.78 -11.17
N ASN A 42 -13.86 -3.61 -12.12
CA ASN A 42 -12.43 -3.94 -12.26
C ASN A 42 -11.56 -2.69 -12.44
N PHE A 43 -12.11 -1.64 -13.04
CA PHE A 43 -11.42 -0.35 -13.19
C PHE A 43 -10.99 0.24 -11.84
N PHE A 44 -11.72 -0.05 -10.76
CA PHE A 44 -11.41 0.50 -9.44
C PHE A 44 -10.14 -0.09 -8.79
N GLN A 45 -9.50 -1.09 -9.41
CA GLN A 45 -8.14 -1.48 -9.05
C GLN A 45 -7.16 -0.30 -9.12
N LEU A 46 -7.35 0.61 -10.08
CA LEU A 46 -6.56 1.85 -10.24
C LEU A 46 -6.72 2.82 -9.05
N GLY A 47 -7.70 2.59 -8.18
CA GLY A 47 -7.85 3.36 -6.94
C GLY A 47 -6.61 3.25 -6.05
N VAL A 48 -5.87 2.14 -6.11
CA VAL A 48 -4.59 1.98 -5.40
C VAL A 48 -3.57 2.98 -5.93
N ASP A 49 -3.36 3.03 -7.25
CA ASP A 49 -2.42 3.96 -7.89
C ASP A 49 -2.77 5.43 -7.57
N LEU A 50 -4.06 5.77 -7.68
CA LEU A 50 -4.56 7.10 -7.37
C LEU A 50 -4.30 7.48 -5.91
N PHE A 51 -4.52 6.56 -4.97
CA PHE A 51 -4.25 6.77 -3.55
C PHE A 51 -2.76 7.08 -3.30
N PHE A 52 -1.84 6.35 -3.94
CA PHE A 52 -0.40 6.59 -3.80
C PHE A 52 0.05 7.92 -4.41
N VAL A 53 -0.45 8.29 -5.58
CA VAL A 53 -0.15 9.59 -6.22
C VAL A 53 -0.57 10.76 -5.34
N ILE A 54 -1.80 10.74 -4.81
CA ILE A 54 -2.29 11.80 -3.92
C ILE A 54 -1.50 11.82 -2.62
N SER A 55 -1.16 10.65 -2.07
CA SER A 55 -0.37 10.55 -0.85
C SER A 55 1.02 11.16 -1.01
N GLY A 56 1.70 10.92 -2.14
CA GLY A 56 2.99 11.55 -2.45
C GLY A 56 2.89 13.06 -2.61
N PHE A 57 1.89 13.54 -3.34
CA PHE A 57 1.64 14.97 -3.49
C PHE A 57 1.44 15.67 -2.12
N VAL A 58 0.60 15.10 -1.26
CA VAL A 58 0.35 15.62 0.09
C VAL A 58 1.62 15.60 0.95
N MET A 59 2.45 14.56 0.85
CA MET A 59 3.70 14.47 1.62
C MET A 59 4.69 15.56 1.26
N VAL A 60 4.92 15.81 -0.04
CA VAL A 60 5.84 16.87 -0.49
C VAL A 60 5.38 18.23 0.03
N ILE A 61 4.07 18.53 -0.04
CA ILE A 61 3.53 19.79 0.45
C ILE A 61 3.70 19.93 1.97
N VAL A 62 3.36 18.89 2.73
CA VAL A 62 3.40 18.95 4.21
C VAL A 62 4.83 18.97 4.76
N SER A 63 5.80 18.39 4.03
CA SER A 63 7.20 18.33 4.42
C SER A 63 8.05 19.52 3.93
N ARG A 64 7.47 20.43 3.13
CA ARG A 64 8.16 21.62 2.63
C ARG A 64 8.80 22.41 3.78
N GLY A 65 10.09 22.77 3.64
CA GLY A 65 10.85 23.48 4.68
C GLY A 65 11.25 22.64 5.91
N ARG A 66 10.98 21.32 5.89
CA ARG A 66 11.37 20.37 6.94
C ARG A 66 12.51 19.42 6.54
N PHE A 67 13.05 19.57 5.34
CA PHE A 67 14.18 18.79 4.84
C PHE A 67 15.45 19.03 5.67
N GLN A 68 16.29 18.00 5.79
CA GLN A 68 17.55 17.98 6.55
C GLN A 68 17.43 18.25 8.06
N LYS A 69 16.21 18.15 8.62
CA LYS A 69 15.98 18.29 10.07
C LYS A 69 15.70 16.91 10.66
N THR A 70 16.72 16.29 11.27
CA THR A 70 16.64 14.92 11.80
C THR A 70 15.43 14.71 12.72
N VAL A 71 15.13 15.68 13.59
CA VAL A 71 13.99 15.63 14.51
C VAL A 71 12.66 15.61 13.74
N GLU A 72 12.51 16.41 12.68
CA GLU A 72 11.30 16.43 11.86
C GLU A 72 11.15 15.14 11.03
N THR A 73 12.25 14.59 10.54
CA THR A 73 12.28 13.30 9.82
C THR A 73 11.85 12.14 10.73
N GLN A 74 12.39 12.07 11.95
CA GLN A 74 12.00 11.06 12.93
C GLN A 74 10.53 11.21 13.35
N ARG A 75 10.09 12.45 13.59
CA ARG A 75 8.69 12.75 13.91
C ARG A 75 7.75 12.38 12.77
N PHE A 76 8.15 12.62 11.52
CA PHE A 76 7.39 12.19 10.34
C PHE A 76 7.20 10.69 10.34
N LEU A 77 8.28 9.91 10.46
CA LEU A 77 8.21 8.45 10.44
C LEU A 77 7.36 7.93 11.60
N PHE A 78 7.63 8.39 12.83
CA PHE A 78 6.89 7.98 14.02
C PHE A 78 5.38 8.20 13.88
N ASN A 79 4.94 9.39 13.45
CA ASN A 79 3.52 9.71 13.25
C ASN A 79 2.83 8.82 12.21
N ARG A 80 3.60 8.24 11.27
CA ARG A 80 3.07 7.35 10.24
C ARG A 80 3.00 5.91 10.76
N LEU A 81 4.05 5.44 11.43
CA LEU A 81 4.06 4.12 12.04
C LEU A 81 2.99 4.00 13.13
N SER A 82 2.87 5.00 14.00
CA SER A 82 1.86 5.05 15.06
C SER A 82 0.42 5.12 14.54
N ARG A 83 0.22 5.42 13.25
CA ARG A 83 -1.08 5.41 12.59
C ARG A 83 -1.40 4.04 11.97
N ILE A 84 -0.41 3.40 11.36
CA ILE A 84 -0.60 2.12 10.66
C ILE A 84 -0.66 0.95 11.65
N TYR A 85 0.35 0.81 12.51
CA TYR A 85 0.53 -0.38 13.33
C TYR A 85 -0.63 -0.66 14.30
N PRO A 86 -1.21 0.32 15.03
CA PRO A 86 -2.29 0.00 15.97
C PRO A 86 -3.52 -0.60 15.29
N THR A 87 -3.95 0.00 14.17
CA THR A 87 -5.08 -0.49 13.39
C THR A 87 -4.75 -1.83 12.74
N TYR A 88 -3.55 -1.97 12.19
CA TYR A 88 -3.10 -3.22 11.59
C TYR A 88 -3.07 -4.37 12.61
N TRP A 89 -2.47 -4.15 13.78
CA TRP A 89 -2.37 -5.16 14.83
C TRP A 89 -3.75 -5.61 15.33
N LEU A 90 -4.72 -4.69 15.44
CA LEU A 90 -6.09 -5.07 15.76
C LEU A 90 -6.63 -6.12 14.77
N TYR A 91 -6.54 -5.85 13.47
CA TYR A 91 -6.99 -6.80 12.44
C TYR A 91 -6.13 -8.07 12.42
N PHE A 92 -4.82 -7.95 12.61
CA PHE A 92 -3.91 -9.08 12.68
C PHE A 92 -4.32 -10.04 13.80
N PHE A 93 -4.58 -9.54 15.02
CA PHE A 93 -4.99 -10.40 16.14
C PHE A 93 -6.37 -11.02 15.93
N ILE A 94 -7.31 -10.29 15.33
CA ILE A 94 -8.63 -10.84 14.96
C ILE A 94 -8.44 -12.00 13.96
N THR A 95 -7.70 -11.78 12.87
CA THR A 95 -7.45 -12.81 11.86
C THR A 95 -6.62 -13.96 12.42
N LEU A 96 -5.68 -13.70 13.33
CA LEU A 96 -4.92 -14.73 14.03
C LEU A 96 -5.82 -15.61 14.89
N GLY A 97 -6.78 -15.03 15.63
CA GLY A 97 -7.76 -15.80 16.41
C GLY A 97 -8.58 -16.74 15.51
N VAL A 98 -9.05 -16.26 14.36
CA VAL A 98 -9.76 -17.09 13.38
C VAL A 98 -8.86 -18.17 12.80
N TYR A 99 -7.62 -17.83 12.45
CA TYR A 99 -6.65 -18.78 11.91
C TYR A 99 -6.31 -19.92 12.90
N LEU A 100 -6.19 -19.61 14.19
CA LEU A 100 -5.92 -20.61 15.23
C LEU A 100 -7.13 -21.52 15.50
N TRP A 101 -8.36 -21.02 15.34
CA TRP A 101 -9.58 -21.83 15.48
C TRP A 101 -9.84 -22.67 14.22
N GLN A 102 -9.90 -22.03 13.05
CA GLN A 102 -10.21 -22.67 11.77
C GLN A 102 -9.24 -22.19 10.68
N PRO A 103 -8.07 -22.84 10.54
CA PRO A 103 -7.06 -22.41 9.58
C PRO A 103 -7.55 -22.48 8.13
N ALA A 104 -8.52 -23.37 7.82
CA ALA A 104 -9.12 -23.49 6.50
C ALA A 104 -9.91 -22.24 6.04
N LEU A 105 -10.33 -21.36 6.96
CA LEU A 105 -11.04 -20.13 6.61
C LEU A 105 -10.09 -18.99 6.18
N VAL A 106 -8.80 -19.08 6.52
CA VAL A 106 -7.84 -18.00 6.31
C VAL A 106 -6.74 -18.48 5.37
N ASN A 107 -6.66 -17.87 4.19
CA ASN A 107 -5.60 -18.13 3.20
C ASN A 107 -5.40 -19.61 2.82
N SER A 108 -6.48 -20.42 2.86
CA SER A 108 -6.47 -21.86 2.58
C SER A 108 -5.90 -22.22 1.22
N SER A 109 -6.02 -21.33 0.23
CA SER A 109 -5.49 -21.52 -1.13
C SER A 109 -3.99 -21.19 -1.29
N HIS A 110 -3.33 -20.59 -0.28
CA HIS A 110 -2.02 -19.93 -0.44
C HIS A 110 -0.88 -20.50 0.41
N GLY A 111 -1.03 -21.68 1.01
CA GLY A 111 0.11 -22.41 1.60
C GLY A 111 0.69 -21.81 2.89
N GLY A 112 -0.18 -21.39 3.82
CA GLY A 112 0.21 -20.92 5.16
C GLY A 112 0.92 -19.55 5.19
N SER A 113 0.84 -18.84 6.31
CA SER A 113 1.45 -17.51 6.47
C SER A 113 2.62 -17.55 7.44
N ASN A 114 3.66 -16.74 7.19
CA ASN A 114 4.69 -16.50 8.20
C ASN A 114 4.16 -15.44 9.17
N LEU A 115 3.81 -15.87 10.39
CA LEU A 115 3.18 -15.01 11.40
C LEU A 115 4.09 -13.86 11.83
N TRP A 116 5.40 -14.07 11.91
CA TRP A 116 6.37 -13.04 12.30
C TRP A 116 6.51 -11.94 11.24
N MET A 117 6.69 -12.34 9.98
CA MET A 117 6.77 -11.39 8.87
C MET A 117 5.44 -10.65 8.67
N SER A 118 4.32 -11.35 8.89
CA SER A 118 2.99 -10.74 8.87
C SER A 118 2.87 -9.68 9.97
N PHE A 119 3.16 -10.04 11.22
CA PHE A 119 3.06 -9.14 12.37
C PHE A 119 3.85 -7.83 12.20
N LEU A 120 5.05 -7.91 11.59
CA LEU A 120 5.91 -6.76 11.36
C LEU A 120 5.63 -6.01 10.05
N LEU A 121 4.73 -6.51 9.20
CA LEU A 121 4.51 -6.02 7.82
C LEU A 121 5.82 -5.99 7.02
N LEU A 122 6.55 -7.10 7.01
CA LEU A 122 7.78 -7.26 6.23
C LEU A 122 7.53 -8.02 4.92
N PRO A 123 8.30 -7.72 3.85
CA PRO A 123 8.22 -8.46 2.61
C PRO A 123 8.47 -9.95 2.84
N ASN A 124 7.66 -10.77 2.19
CA ASN A 124 7.73 -12.21 2.33
C ASN A 124 7.23 -12.86 1.04
N ASP A 125 7.78 -14.03 0.73
CA ASP A 125 7.37 -14.83 -0.43
C ASP A 125 5.99 -15.49 -0.23
N ARG A 126 5.48 -15.49 1.01
CA ARG A 126 4.15 -16.01 1.36
C ARG A 126 3.16 -14.89 1.63
N VAL A 127 1.89 -15.18 1.38
CA VAL A 127 0.78 -14.27 1.66
C VAL A 127 0.74 -13.88 3.14
N LEU A 128 0.57 -12.59 3.39
CA LEU A 128 0.40 -12.06 4.74
C LEU A 128 -0.88 -12.64 5.37
N LEU A 129 -0.87 -12.84 6.69
CA LEU A 129 -2.04 -13.38 7.40
C LEU A 129 -3.33 -12.60 7.08
N VAL A 130 -3.24 -11.27 7.09
CA VAL A 130 -4.29 -10.39 6.57
C VAL A 130 -4.02 -10.17 5.08
N MET A 131 -4.76 -10.84 4.20
CA MET A 131 -4.49 -10.83 2.75
C MET A 131 -4.38 -9.40 2.18
N VAL A 132 -5.31 -8.51 2.53
CA VAL A 132 -5.39 -7.13 2.00
C VAL A 132 -4.27 -6.21 2.55
N ALA A 133 -3.51 -6.67 3.56
CA ALA A 133 -2.41 -5.90 4.14
C ALA A 133 -1.23 -5.69 3.19
N TRP A 134 -1.23 -6.34 2.02
CA TRP A 134 -0.24 -6.10 0.97
C TRP A 134 -0.16 -4.61 0.60
N SER A 135 -1.30 -3.90 0.56
CA SER A 135 -1.32 -2.46 0.24
C SER A 135 -0.68 -1.61 1.35
N LEU A 136 -0.88 -1.96 2.61
CA LEU A 136 -0.23 -1.33 3.77
C LEU A 136 1.29 -1.53 3.77
N LEU A 137 1.75 -2.70 3.32
CA LEU A 137 3.17 -2.97 3.13
C LEU A 137 3.79 -1.98 2.14
N PHE A 138 3.16 -1.77 0.98
CA PHE A 138 3.60 -0.76 0.01
C PHE A 138 3.52 0.66 0.58
N GLU A 139 2.50 0.97 1.38
CA GLU A 139 2.39 2.26 2.07
C GLU A 139 3.56 2.50 3.05
N LEU A 140 3.97 1.47 3.80
CA LEU A 140 5.14 1.53 4.68
C LEU A 140 6.43 1.78 3.90
N TRP A 141 6.67 1.01 2.83
CA TRP A 141 7.84 1.21 1.96
C TRP A 141 7.87 2.58 1.32
N PHE A 142 6.71 3.08 0.90
CA PHE A 142 6.56 4.42 0.38
C PHE A 142 6.97 5.47 1.43
N TYR A 143 6.55 5.30 2.68
CA TYR A 143 6.92 6.20 3.77
C TYR A 143 8.42 6.13 4.11
N LEU A 144 9.02 4.94 4.08
CA LEU A 144 10.45 4.76 4.29
C LEU A 144 11.27 5.43 3.18
N MET A 145 10.92 5.21 1.92
CA MET A 145 11.54 5.88 0.76
C MET A 145 11.41 7.39 0.86
N PHE A 146 10.23 7.90 1.21
CA PHE A 146 10.03 9.33 1.39
C PHE A 146 10.87 9.90 2.55
N THR A 147 10.96 9.15 3.66
CA THR A 147 11.81 9.52 4.82
C THR A 147 13.28 9.61 4.40
N LEU A 148 13.76 8.71 3.53
CA LEU A 148 15.11 8.80 2.97
C LEU A 148 15.29 10.08 2.15
N PHE A 149 14.29 10.49 1.36
CA PHE A 149 14.34 11.74 0.61
C PHE A 149 14.42 13.00 1.50
N LEU A 150 13.87 12.96 2.72
CA LEU A 150 13.94 14.08 3.66
C LEU A 150 15.36 14.38 4.16
N PHE A 151 16.30 13.44 4.07
CA PHE A 151 17.71 13.68 4.42
C PHE A 151 18.46 14.50 3.36
N PHE A 152 17.93 14.58 2.13
CA PHE A 152 18.53 15.36 1.04
C PHE A 152 18.03 16.81 1.06
N LYS A 153 18.76 17.68 0.35
CA LYS A 153 18.33 19.07 0.15
C LYS A 153 17.05 19.11 -0.67
N GLU A 154 16.06 19.88 -0.23
CA GLU A 154 14.77 20.07 -0.94
C GLU A 154 14.97 20.44 -2.42
N LYS A 155 15.96 21.29 -2.72
CA LYS A 155 16.31 21.69 -4.10
C LYS A 155 16.75 20.53 -5.01
N ARG A 156 17.27 19.44 -4.43
CA ARG A 156 17.71 18.24 -5.18
C ARG A 156 16.60 17.22 -5.35
N LEU A 157 15.46 17.39 -4.66
CA LEU A 157 14.35 16.43 -4.71
C LEU A 157 13.84 16.18 -6.14
N PRO A 158 13.59 17.20 -7.00
CA PRO A 158 13.13 16.95 -8.36
C PRO A 158 14.15 16.16 -9.19
N LEU A 159 15.44 16.43 -9.00
CA LEU A 159 16.52 15.70 -9.67
C LEU A 159 16.59 14.24 -9.20
N ILE A 160 16.49 14.00 -7.88
CA ILE A 160 16.49 12.64 -7.31
C ILE A 160 15.29 11.84 -7.85
N LEU A 161 14.10 12.45 -7.86
CA LEU A 161 12.88 11.82 -8.39
C LEU A 161 12.99 11.54 -9.90
N LEU A 162 13.56 12.48 -10.67
CA LEU A 162 13.81 12.29 -12.10
C LEU A 162 14.79 11.13 -12.34
N LEU A 163 15.93 11.10 -11.63
CA LEU A 163 16.90 10.03 -11.73
C LEU A 163 16.31 8.68 -11.35
N TRP A 164 15.45 8.65 -10.31
CA TRP A 164 14.75 7.44 -9.91
C TRP A 164 13.75 6.99 -10.97
N ALA A 165 12.97 7.90 -11.55
CA ALA A 165 12.06 7.58 -12.65
C ALA A 165 12.81 7.05 -13.89
N VAL A 166 13.93 7.68 -14.26
CA VAL A 166 14.80 7.20 -15.35
C VAL A 166 15.36 5.82 -15.03
N ALA A 167 15.84 5.60 -13.81
CA ALA A 167 16.35 4.29 -13.39
C ALA A 167 15.26 3.20 -13.47
N LEU A 168 14.02 3.50 -13.07
CA LEU A 168 12.89 2.58 -13.20
C LEU A 168 12.55 2.26 -14.66
N VAL A 169 12.54 3.28 -15.53
CA VAL A 169 12.31 3.10 -16.98
C VAL A 169 13.42 2.27 -17.59
N LEU A 170 14.69 2.59 -17.31
CA LEU A 170 15.83 1.81 -17.80
C LEU A 170 15.80 0.37 -17.29
N PHE A 171 15.51 0.17 -16.01
CA PHE A 171 15.36 -1.17 -15.42
C PHE A 171 14.24 -1.95 -16.12
N ASN A 172 13.10 -1.30 -16.39
CA ASN A 172 11.98 -1.93 -17.10
C ASN A 172 12.32 -2.27 -18.56
N LEU A 173 13.10 -1.42 -19.25
CA LEU A 173 13.54 -1.64 -20.63
C LEU A 173 14.62 -2.72 -20.75
N LEU A 174 15.52 -2.81 -19.76
CA LEU A 174 16.62 -3.78 -19.76
C LEU A 174 16.17 -5.17 -19.31
N GLN A 175 15.12 -5.24 -18.50
CA GLN A 175 14.61 -6.50 -17.99
C GLN A 175 13.46 -6.97 -18.88
N ASN A 176 13.66 -8.06 -19.61
CA ASN A 176 12.62 -8.66 -20.45
C ASN A 176 11.53 -9.31 -19.56
N TRP A 177 10.55 -8.52 -19.13
CA TRP A 177 9.41 -8.98 -18.33
C TRP A 177 8.47 -9.95 -19.08
N GLN A 178 8.71 -10.20 -20.37
CA GLN A 178 7.81 -10.97 -21.24
C GLN A 178 7.72 -12.48 -20.92
N ASP A 179 8.59 -13.02 -20.07
CA ASP A 179 8.59 -14.47 -19.74
C ASP A 179 7.65 -14.87 -18.59
N TYR A 180 7.01 -13.92 -17.89
CA TYR A 180 6.08 -14.24 -16.78
C TYR A 180 4.65 -14.57 -17.21
N SER A 181 4.28 -14.39 -18.47
CA SER A 181 2.93 -14.71 -18.99
C SER A 181 2.73 -16.19 -19.36
N ARG A 182 3.74 -17.05 -19.14
CA ARG A 182 3.74 -18.49 -19.51
C ARG A 182 3.78 -19.45 -18.32
N ARG A 183 3.34 -19.05 -17.14
CA ARG A 183 3.17 -19.97 -15.99
C ARG A 183 1.78 -19.86 -15.39
#